data_AF-A0AAW0DIS7-F1
#
_entry.id   AF-A0AAW0DIS7-F1
#
_cell.length_a   1.000
_cell.length_b   1.000
_cell.length_c   1.000
_cell.angle_alpha   90.00
_cell.angle_beta   90.00
_cell.angle_gamma   90.00
#
_symmetry.space_group_name_H-M   'P 1'
#
loop_
_entity.id
_entity.type
_entity.pdbx_description
1 polymer ?
#
loop_
_entity_poly.entity_id
_entity_poly.type
_entity_poly.pdbx_seq_one_letter_code
_entity_poly.pdbx_strand_id
1 'polypeptide(L)'
;MAEFDGLTNQKKYQAQLKQFFSTAESGFRGGLGFSYGYSALLAYNTYQDTVFLEYAEESWRLGRAYTLSSNDISTGKNANKDFTISESCRSQTMVGGSFWSMDNEQGDIVGLASGTFLVLSALLSKATSDPIYAAAANESAQFIRAHLVNSDNVVLDSISADTNKSCSSGSGIYPYNSGLLLQGLAILKNDDDMDQSYQDIFFGAVTSQTWQGNDGVISYSDSPGGKPNGDAAMIQALLEICHRNDTPTDQRSFARDYLGVQKYNAVLDQATVSGSGIYGSSWTGPPGTTFDANAQYNALSILIGAISLTDEPKSTPTIQVTGTPTISSAQESSSNNDAVIGGTVGGGVVLVLATVAGVVFVRRRKKKAPRYRQPGNHIDALAREMSESYIPSRGRASSFVAPIRPSDAPVDTESNQSTGGIQSSDVPSGKSPSLVHLEPPTPAEHLSLPQRAHSDLSTAQLVHLLNQRLNPADDTPPEYHQN
;
A
#
# COMPACT_ATOMS: atom_id res chain seq x y z
N MET A 1 -3.49 -6.59 -12.68
CA MET A 1 -4.02 -6.63 -14.07
C MET A 1 -4.02 -5.25 -14.72
N ALA A 2 -4.74 -4.27 -14.16
CA ALA A 2 -4.75 -2.91 -14.73
C ALA A 2 -3.37 -2.26 -14.78
N GLU A 3 -2.57 -2.35 -13.72
CA GLU A 3 -1.20 -1.81 -13.71
C GLU A 3 -0.35 -2.45 -14.82
N PHE A 4 -0.44 -3.77 -14.96
CA PHE A 4 0.27 -4.50 -16.00
C PHE A 4 -0.11 -4.01 -17.41
N ASP A 5 -1.39 -3.80 -17.67
CA ASP A 5 -1.88 -3.23 -18.93
C ASP A 5 -1.38 -1.80 -19.16
N GLY A 6 -1.33 -0.98 -18.11
CA GLY A 6 -0.77 0.37 -18.17
C GLY A 6 0.71 0.38 -18.52
N LEU A 7 1.51 -0.45 -17.86
CA LEU A 7 2.96 -0.54 -18.12
C LEU A 7 3.30 -1.13 -19.49
N THR A 8 2.44 -1.99 -20.02
CA THR A 8 2.64 -2.62 -21.34
C THR A 8 1.88 -1.91 -22.47
N ASN A 9 1.24 -0.77 -22.16
CA ASN A 9 0.45 0.02 -23.09
C ASN A 9 -0.58 -0.83 -23.87
N GLN A 10 -1.33 -1.66 -23.17
CA GLN A 10 -2.38 -2.52 -23.73
C GLN A 10 -3.67 -2.42 -22.90
N LYS A 11 -4.76 -3.00 -23.40
CA LYS A 11 -6.07 -3.05 -22.69
C LYS A 11 -6.65 -4.46 -22.61
N LYS A 12 -5.77 -5.46 -22.57
CA LYS A 12 -6.09 -6.89 -22.65
C LYS A 12 -7.08 -7.32 -21.55
N TYR A 13 -6.94 -6.79 -20.34
CA TYR A 13 -7.71 -7.22 -19.19
C TYR A 13 -8.88 -6.29 -18.84
N GLN A 14 -9.09 -5.20 -19.57
CA GLN A 14 -10.14 -4.21 -19.23
C GLN A 14 -11.54 -4.83 -19.14
N ALA A 15 -11.95 -5.60 -20.16
CA ALA A 15 -13.28 -6.22 -20.19
C ALA A 15 -13.47 -7.26 -19.08
N GLN A 16 -12.43 -8.07 -18.84
CA GLN A 16 -12.43 -9.07 -17.76
C GLN A 16 -12.52 -8.41 -16.38
N LEU A 17 -11.83 -7.29 -16.17
CA LEU A 17 -11.91 -6.53 -14.93
C LEU A 17 -13.33 -6.00 -14.70
N LYS A 18 -14.01 -5.44 -15.71
CA LYS A 18 -15.40 -5.00 -15.54
C LYS A 18 -16.31 -6.13 -15.05
N GLN A 19 -16.16 -7.33 -15.61
CA GLN A 19 -16.90 -8.50 -15.16
C GLN A 19 -16.58 -8.86 -13.70
N PHE A 20 -15.30 -8.86 -13.33
CA PHE A 20 -14.89 -9.15 -11.95
C PHE A 20 -15.41 -8.12 -10.95
N PHE A 21 -15.31 -6.83 -11.25
CA PHE A 21 -15.82 -5.76 -10.38
C PHE A 21 -17.33 -5.89 -10.15
N SER A 22 -18.10 -6.15 -11.22
CA SER A 22 -19.56 -6.35 -11.11
C SER A 22 -19.94 -7.58 -10.27
N THR A 23 -19.13 -8.64 -10.31
CA THR A 23 -19.37 -9.85 -9.52
C THR A 23 -19.01 -9.62 -8.07
N ALA A 24 -17.86 -8.99 -7.82
CA ALA A 24 -17.33 -8.73 -6.48
C ALA A 24 -18.22 -7.78 -5.67
N GLU A 25 -18.88 -6.81 -6.31
CA GLU A 25 -19.82 -5.87 -5.66
C GLU A 25 -20.91 -6.59 -4.83
N SER A 26 -21.34 -7.78 -5.28
CA SER A 26 -22.34 -8.57 -4.57
C SER A 26 -21.84 -9.19 -3.26
N GLY A 27 -20.56 -9.56 -3.18
CA GLY A 27 -19.93 -10.14 -1.98
C GLY A 27 -19.27 -9.09 -1.08
N PHE A 28 -18.97 -7.92 -1.64
CA PHE A 28 -18.25 -6.82 -0.99
C PHE A 28 -18.96 -6.23 0.23
N ARG A 29 -20.29 -6.38 0.31
CA ARG A 29 -21.12 -5.80 1.39
C ARG A 29 -20.77 -6.29 2.80
N GLY A 30 -19.85 -7.25 2.96
CA GLY A 30 -19.37 -7.76 4.25
C GLY A 30 -18.04 -7.16 4.76
N GLY A 31 -17.28 -6.39 3.97
CA GLY A 31 -15.97 -5.83 4.38
C GLY A 31 -15.82 -4.35 4.06
N LEU A 32 -14.98 -3.62 4.80
CA LEU A 32 -14.81 -2.15 4.66
C LEU A 32 -14.34 -1.72 3.27
N GLY A 33 -13.68 -2.65 2.60
CA GLY A 33 -13.69 -2.65 1.17
C GLY A 33 -12.68 -1.74 0.48
N PHE A 34 -11.84 -1.06 1.24
CA PHE A 34 -10.80 -0.18 0.74
C PHE A 34 -9.94 -0.79 -0.38
N SER A 35 -9.59 -2.08 -0.30
CA SER A 35 -8.78 -2.76 -1.33
C SER A 35 -9.49 -2.88 -2.69
N TYR A 36 -10.83 -2.97 -2.70
CA TYR A 36 -11.63 -2.96 -3.92
C TYR A 36 -11.63 -1.57 -4.54
N GLY A 37 -11.87 -0.53 -3.74
CA GLY A 37 -11.81 0.86 -4.22
C GLY A 37 -10.43 1.23 -4.75
N TYR A 38 -9.37 0.83 -4.03
CA TYR A 38 -7.98 0.99 -4.47
C TYR A 38 -7.75 0.32 -5.83
N SER A 39 -8.14 -0.95 -5.96
CA SER A 39 -8.00 -1.69 -7.23
C SER A 39 -8.79 -1.08 -8.38
N ALA A 40 -10.00 -0.56 -8.09
CA ALA A 40 -10.84 0.12 -9.07
C ALA A 40 -10.15 1.39 -9.55
N LEU A 41 -9.57 2.16 -8.64
CA LEU A 41 -8.89 3.40 -8.99
C LEU A 41 -7.60 3.18 -9.80
N LEU A 42 -6.86 2.11 -9.53
CA LEU A 42 -5.77 1.68 -10.41
C LEU A 42 -6.28 1.36 -11.82
N ALA A 43 -7.44 0.70 -11.94
CA ALA A 43 -8.08 0.46 -13.23
C ALA A 43 -8.56 1.74 -13.92
N TYR A 44 -9.12 2.70 -13.19
CA TYR A 44 -9.45 4.01 -13.72
C TYR A 44 -8.22 4.73 -14.26
N ASN A 45 -7.12 4.78 -13.50
CA ASN A 45 -5.89 5.44 -13.93
C ASN A 45 -5.32 4.83 -15.21
N THR A 46 -5.39 3.50 -15.36
CA THR A 46 -4.95 2.82 -16.59
C THR A 46 -5.89 3.07 -17.78
N TYR A 47 -7.20 2.90 -17.59
CA TYR A 47 -8.14 2.80 -18.72
C TYR A 47 -8.92 4.07 -19.01
N GLN A 48 -8.95 5.01 -18.06
CA GLN A 48 -9.75 6.24 -18.07
C GLN A 48 -11.25 5.96 -18.28
N ASP A 49 -11.75 4.92 -17.61
CA ASP A 49 -13.11 4.43 -17.75
C ASP A 49 -13.88 4.70 -16.46
N THR A 50 -14.90 5.55 -16.53
CA THR A 50 -15.58 6.13 -15.36
C THR A 50 -16.26 5.09 -14.49
N VAL A 51 -16.61 3.92 -15.02
CA VAL A 51 -17.19 2.84 -14.21
C VAL A 51 -16.26 2.41 -13.08
N PHE A 52 -14.95 2.45 -13.30
CA PHE A 52 -13.98 2.11 -12.26
C PHE A 52 -13.81 3.24 -11.23
N LEU A 53 -13.98 4.49 -11.65
CA LEU A 53 -14.00 5.62 -10.72
C LEU A 53 -15.25 5.54 -9.82
N GLU A 54 -16.42 5.25 -10.39
CA GLU A 54 -17.66 5.05 -9.63
C GLU A 54 -17.52 3.96 -8.55
N TYR A 55 -16.89 2.82 -8.90
CA TYR A 55 -16.57 1.78 -7.92
C TYR A 55 -15.61 2.25 -6.81
N ALA A 56 -14.60 3.05 -7.17
CA ALA A 56 -13.66 3.60 -6.19
C ALA A 56 -14.36 4.56 -5.22
N GLU A 57 -15.21 5.46 -5.74
CA GLU A 57 -15.97 6.42 -4.94
C GLU A 57 -17.01 5.74 -4.04
N GLU A 58 -17.70 4.70 -4.52
CA GLU A 58 -18.62 3.90 -3.71
C GLU A 58 -17.90 3.22 -2.54
N SER A 59 -16.77 2.56 -2.83
CA SER A 59 -15.93 1.94 -1.80
C SER A 59 -15.41 2.97 -0.80
N TRP A 60 -15.03 4.16 -1.26
CA TRP A 60 -14.57 5.23 -0.39
C TRP A 60 -15.69 5.74 0.52
N ARG A 61 -16.91 5.92 0.00
CA ARG A 61 -18.07 6.36 0.79
C ARG A 61 -18.43 5.36 1.89
N LEU A 62 -18.40 4.06 1.58
CA LEU A 62 -18.55 3.02 2.59
C LEU A 62 -17.45 3.11 3.65
N GLY A 63 -16.20 3.21 3.20
CA GLY A 63 -15.03 3.37 4.06
C GLY A 63 -15.14 4.55 5.01
N ARG A 64 -15.47 5.73 4.49
CA ARG A 64 -15.63 7.00 5.22
C ARG A 64 -16.66 6.90 6.34
N ALA A 65 -17.71 6.07 6.19
CA ALA A 65 -18.72 5.84 7.22
C ALA A 65 -18.16 5.11 8.47
N TYR A 66 -17.03 4.42 8.31
CA TYR A 66 -16.29 3.71 9.37
C TYR A 66 -14.93 4.36 9.68
N THR A 67 -14.70 5.58 9.19
CA THR A 67 -13.53 6.40 9.52
C THR A 67 -13.98 7.59 10.37
N LEU A 68 -13.38 7.74 11.55
CA LEU A 68 -13.77 8.76 12.51
C LEU A 68 -13.65 10.18 11.93
N SER A 69 -14.77 10.90 11.95
CA SER A 69 -14.85 12.32 11.58
C SER A 69 -14.75 13.22 12.82
N SER A 70 -14.50 14.52 12.62
CA SER A 70 -14.53 15.49 13.73
C SER A 70 -15.89 15.50 14.44
N ASN A 71 -16.99 15.26 13.70
CA ASN A 71 -18.32 15.16 14.28
C ASN A 71 -18.44 13.94 15.20
N ASP A 72 -17.94 12.77 14.77
CA ASP A 72 -17.97 11.56 15.60
C ASP A 72 -17.21 11.76 16.92
N ILE A 73 -16.06 12.45 16.85
CA ILE A 73 -15.28 12.82 18.03
C ILE A 73 -16.05 13.78 18.94
N SER A 74 -16.62 14.86 18.39
CA SER A 74 -17.36 15.85 19.18
C SER A 74 -18.62 15.32 19.86
N THR A 75 -19.23 14.28 19.28
CA THR A 75 -20.43 13.63 19.81
C THR A 75 -20.11 12.38 20.64
N GLY A 76 -18.86 11.92 20.63
CA GLY A 76 -18.44 10.66 21.23
C GLY A 76 -19.07 9.42 20.59
N LYS A 77 -19.61 9.52 19.37
CA LYS A 77 -20.37 8.44 18.72
C LYS A 77 -20.19 8.43 17.21
N ASN A 78 -20.00 7.24 16.64
CA ASN A 78 -20.09 7.00 15.21
C ASN A 78 -21.42 6.29 14.92
N ALA A 79 -22.10 6.67 13.85
CA ALA A 79 -23.44 6.17 13.55
C ALA A 79 -23.51 4.64 13.38
N ASN A 80 -22.40 3.99 13.03
CA ASN A 80 -22.32 2.55 12.77
C ASN A 80 -21.73 1.75 13.93
N LYS A 81 -21.43 2.39 15.07
CA LYS A 81 -20.82 1.77 16.25
C LYS A 81 -21.68 1.95 17.48
N ASP A 82 -21.70 0.94 18.35
CA ASP A 82 -22.53 0.88 19.56
C ASP A 82 -21.68 0.93 20.84
N PHE A 83 -20.73 1.86 20.88
CA PHE A 83 -19.93 2.17 22.06
C PHE A 83 -19.53 3.65 22.07
N THR A 84 -19.10 4.14 23.23
CA THR A 84 -18.61 5.52 23.37
C THR A 84 -17.18 5.63 22.85
N ILE A 85 -16.96 6.53 21.90
CA ILE A 85 -15.67 6.79 21.28
C ILE A 85 -14.84 7.74 22.15
N SER A 86 -13.56 7.43 22.28
CA SER A 86 -12.58 8.27 22.94
C SER A 86 -12.32 9.51 22.11
N GLU A 87 -12.57 10.68 22.70
CA GLU A 87 -12.36 11.95 22.01
C GLU A 87 -10.88 12.16 21.60
N SER A 88 -9.98 11.70 22.46
CA SER A 88 -8.54 11.76 22.24
C SER A 88 -7.83 10.54 22.85
N CYS A 89 -6.69 10.21 22.28
CA CYS A 89 -5.73 9.26 22.84
C CYS A 89 -4.36 9.95 22.90
N ARG A 90 -3.64 9.83 24.01
CA ARG A 90 -2.33 10.50 24.19
C ARG A 90 -2.37 12.02 23.88
N SER A 91 -3.48 12.67 24.24
CA SER A 91 -3.75 14.09 23.97
C SER A 91 -3.82 14.47 22.48
N GLN A 92 -3.96 13.50 21.59
CA GLN A 92 -4.14 13.68 20.15
C GLN A 92 -5.54 13.23 19.71
N THR A 93 -6.11 13.93 18.73
CA THR A 93 -7.45 13.59 18.21
C THR A 93 -7.47 12.23 17.51
N MET A 94 -8.59 11.51 17.59
CA MET A 94 -8.78 10.22 16.92
C MET A 94 -9.39 10.33 15.51
N VAL A 95 -9.63 11.55 15.01
CA VAL A 95 -10.10 11.81 13.64
C VAL A 95 -9.17 11.15 12.62
N GLY A 96 -9.74 10.53 11.58
CA GLY A 96 -8.99 9.87 10.50
C GLY A 96 -8.70 8.39 10.74
N GLY A 97 -8.92 7.88 11.95
CA GLY A 97 -8.80 6.47 12.27
C GLY A 97 -9.95 5.63 11.70
N SER A 98 -9.63 4.53 11.02
CA SER A 98 -10.62 3.63 10.40
C SER A 98 -10.73 2.31 11.16
N PHE A 99 -11.96 1.91 11.48
CA PHE A 99 -12.23 0.66 12.19
C PHE A 99 -11.74 -0.57 11.40
N TRP A 100 -11.48 -1.68 12.08
CA TRP A 100 -11.17 -2.97 11.44
C TRP A 100 -12.40 -3.63 10.81
N SER A 101 -13.53 -3.55 11.50
CA SER A 101 -14.73 -4.31 11.20
C SER A 101 -15.95 -3.41 11.09
N MET A 102 -16.96 -3.87 10.33
CA MET A 102 -18.29 -3.26 10.32
C MET A 102 -19.14 -3.66 11.53
N ASP A 103 -18.71 -4.66 12.31
CA ASP A 103 -19.35 -5.05 13.57
C ASP A 103 -19.48 -3.82 14.49
N ASN A 104 -20.68 -3.56 14.98
CA ASN A 104 -20.99 -2.37 15.77
C ASN A 104 -20.35 -2.40 17.16
N GLU A 105 -20.00 -3.57 17.69
CA GLU A 105 -19.38 -3.74 19.02
C GLU A 105 -17.84 -3.70 18.95
N GLN A 106 -17.26 -3.86 17.77
CA GLN A 106 -15.80 -3.86 17.60
C GLN A 106 -15.25 -2.44 17.41
N GLY A 107 -14.53 -1.96 18.43
CA GLY A 107 -13.93 -0.61 18.47
C GLY A 107 -12.45 -0.51 18.10
N ASP A 108 -11.85 -1.56 17.56
CA ASP A 108 -10.45 -1.52 17.14
C ASP A 108 -10.30 -0.74 15.83
N ILE A 109 -9.44 0.28 15.86
CA ILE A 109 -8.96 1.01 14.69
C ILE A 109 -7.60 0.44 14.33
N VAL A 110 -7.41 0.03 13.08
CA VAL A 110 -6.19 -0.65 12.63
C VAL A 110 -5.39 0.18 11.62
N GLY A 111 -4.08 -0.08 11.57
CA GLY A 111 -3.17 0.46 10.58
C GLY A 111 -3.56 0.05 9.16
N LEU A 112 -4.01 -1.19 8.96
CA LEU A 112 -4.38 -1.68 7.63
C LEU A 112 -5.56 -0.90 7.04
N ALA A 113 -6.65 -0.76 7.80
CA ALA A 113 -7.84 -0.02 7.35
C ALA A 113 -7.52 1.46 7.16
N SER A 114 -6.87 2.08 8.15
CA SER A 114 -6.56 3.52 8.13
C SER A 114 -5.58 3.85 6.99
N GLY A 115 -4.55 3.02 6.79
CA GLY A 115 -3.57 3.17 5.72
C GLY A 115 -4.17 2.95 4.34
N THR A 116 -5.03 1.94 4.16
CA THR A 116 -5.69 1.72 2.86
C THR A 116 -6.68 2.84 2.54
N PHE A 117 -7.42 3.33 3.54
CA PHE A 117 -8.30 4.49 3.38
C PHE A 117 -7.52 5.77 3.04
N LEU A 118 -6.38 5.99 3.69
CA LEU A 118 -5.42 7.06 3.35
C LEU A 118 -5.01 6.98 1.87
N VAL A 119 -4.50 5.83 1.41
CA VAL A 119 -4.03 5.66 0.03
C VAL A 119 -5.16 5.86 -0.97
N LEU A 120 -6.33 5.27 -0.72
CA LEU A 120 -7.51 5.44 -1.57
C LEU A 120 -7.94 6.91 -1.67
N SER A 121 -8.00 7.60 -0.52
CA SER A 121 -8.34 9.03 -0.47
C SER A 121 -7.32 9.89 -1.21
N ALA A 122 -6.03 9.63 -1.03
CA ALA A 122 -4.97 10.37 -1.70
C ALA A 122 -5.02 10.19 -3.22
N LEU A 123 -5.25 8.96 -3.70
CA LEU A 123 -5.42 8.68 -5.12
C LEU A 123 -6.71 9.31 -5.68
N LEU A 124 -7.83 9.28 -4.95
CA LEU A 124 -9.08 9.89 -5.40
C LEU A 124 -8.95 11.40 -5.52
N SER A 125 -8.27 12.03 -4.56
CA SER A 125 -7.90 13.45 -4.63
C SER A 125 -7.13 13.75 -5.91
N LYS A 126 -6.11 12.94 -6.23
CA LYS A 126 -5.33 13.08 -7.47
C LYS A 126 -6.16 12.89 -8.73
N ALA A 127 -7.10 11.93 -8.73
CA ALA A 127 -7.92 11.58 -9.89
C ALA A 127 -9.04 12.59 -10.17
N THR A 128 -9.61 13.19 -9.13
CA THR A 128 -10.82 14.03 -9.22
C THR A 128 -10.57 15.51 -8.94
N SER A 129 -9.45 15.83 -8.28
CA SER A 129 -9.17 17.15 -7.70
C SER A 129 -10.20 17.63 -6.68
N ASP A 130 -11.02 16.73 -6.11
CA ASP A 130 -11.98 17.07 -5.06
C ASP A 130 -11.27 17.20 -3.70
N PRO A 131 -11.35 18.36 -3.02
CA PRO A 131 -10.68 18.60 -1.75
C PRO A 131 -11.17 17.68 -0.62
N ILE A 132 -12.37 17.08 -0.70
CA ILE A 132 -12.86 16.18 0.34
C ILE A 132 -11.96 14.96 0.53
N TYR A 133 -11.41 14.45 -0.58
CA TYR A 133 -10.52 13.29 -0.56
C TYR A 133 -9.14 13.66 -0.02
N ALA A 134 -8.62 14.84 -0.37
CA ALA A 134 -7.36 15.34 0.19
C ALA A 134 -7.46 15.55 1.70
N ALA A 135 -8.56 16.14 2.17
CA ALA A 135 -8.82 16.35 3.59
C ALA A 135 -8.87 15.02 4.36
N ALA A 136 -9.64 14.05 3.86
CA ALA A 136 -9.74 12.73 4.47
C ALA A 136 -8.40 11.97 4.49
N ALA A 137 -7.60 12.09 3.42
CA ALA A 137 -6.26 11.53 3.37
C ALA A 137 -5.35 12.16 4.44
N ASN A 138 -5.33 13.49 4.55
CA ASN A 138 -4.55 14.20 5.56
C ASN A 138 -4.96 13.82 6.99
N GLU A 139 -6.26 13.73 7.27
CA GLU A 139 -6.78 13.25 8.56
C GLU A 139 -6.23 11.85 8.91
N SER A 140 -6.31 10.90 7.98
CA SER A 140 -5.81 9.54 8.21
C SER A 140 -4.29 9.47 8.33
N ALA A 141 -3.53 10.27 7.57
CA ALA A 141 -2.08 10.35 7.72
C ALA A 141 -1.68 10.87 9.11
N GLN A 142 -2.33 11.96 9.57
CA GLN A 142 -2.10 12.54 10.89
C GLN A 142 -2.46 11.56 12.01
N PHE A 143 -3.58 10.85 11.87
CA PHE A 143 -3.98 9.80 12.80
C PHE A 143 -2.91 8.73 12.96
N ILE A 144 -2.45 8.15 11.84
CA ILE A 144 -1.48 7.05 11.87
C ILE A 144 -0.17 7.55 12.50
N ARG A 145 0.31 8.74 12.11
CA ARG A 145 1.53 9.35 12.70
C ARG A 145 1.39 9.59 14.20
N ALA A 146 0.24 10.10 14.66
CA ALA A 146 0.02 10.45 16.07
C ALA A 146 -0.14 9.24 17.00
N HIS A 147 -0.77 8.16 16.51
CA HIS A 147 -1.21 7.06 17.37
C HIS A 147 -0.51 5.73 17.09
N LEU A 148 -0.17 5.47 15.83
CA LEU A 148 0.30 4.17 15.38
C LEU A 148 1.79 4.14 15.06
N VAL A 149 2.47 5.26 14.81
CA VAL A 149 3.93 5.25 14.70
C VAL A 149 4.55 5.10 16.09
N ASN A 150 5.38 4.08 16.28
CA ASN A 150 6.08 3.82 17.52
C ASN A 150 7.46 4.51 17.57
N SER A 151 8.23 4.26 18.64
CA SER A 151 9.57 4.83 18.81
C SER A 151 10.63 4.31 17.82
N ASP A 152 10.37 3.18 17.16
CA ASP A 152 11.23 2.62 16.12
C ASP A 152 10.84 3.14 14.73
N ASN A 153 9.93 4.13 14.67
CA ASN A 153 9.38 4.73 13.45
C ASN A 153 8.67 3.72 12.54
N VAL A 154 8.06 2.70 13.13
CA VAL A 154 7.24 1.71 12.42
C VAL A 154 5.78 1.79 12.87
N VAL A 155 4.87 1.41 11.98
CA VAL A 155 3.44 1.53 12.22
C VAL A 155 2.89 0.28 12.94
N LEU A 156 2.36 0.50 14.13
CA LEU A 156 1.63 -0.46 14.95
C LEU A 156 0.35 -0.93 14.27
N ASP A 157 -0.12 -2.09 14.71
CA ASP A 157 -1.30 -2.74 14.15
C ASP A 157 -2.60 -2.03 14.50
N SER A 158 -2.81 -1.63 15.75
CA SER A 158 -4.11 -1.13 16.18
C SER A 158 -4.10 -0.27 17.43
N ILE A 159 -5.19 0.46 17.61
CA ILE A 159 -5.57 1.20 18.82
C ILE A 159 -7.08 1.10 19.01
N SER A 160 -7.54 0.94 20.24
CA SER A 160 -8.98 0.95 20.53
C SER A 160 -9.52 2.38 20.59
N ALA A 161 -10.63 2.62 19.90
CA ALA A 161 -11.43 3.84 20.05
C ALA A 161 -12.36 3.78 21.27
N ASP A 162 -12.69 2.59 21.78
CA ASP A 162 -13.59 2.43 22.93
C ASP A 162 -12.98 3.04 24.20
N THR A 163 -13.69 4.00 24.79
CA THR A 163 -13.33 4.67 26.06
C THR A 163 -13.06 3.67 27.19
N ASN A 164 -13.77 2.55 27.24
CA ASN A 164 -13.59 1.54 28.28
C ASN A 164 -12.26 0.78 28.16
N LYS A 165 -11.64 0.81 26.97
CA LYS A 165 -10.35 0.17 26.71
C LYS A 165 -9.17 1.12 26.82
N SER A 166 -9.39 2.39 27.21
CA SER A 166 -8.33 3.36 27.52
C SER A 166 -7.25 3.47 26.43
N CYS A 167 -7.66 3.53 25.16
CA CYS A 167 -6.73 3.62 24.02
C CYS A 167 -5.71 2.47 23.96
N SER A 168 -6.10 1.26 24.39
CA SER A 168 -5.22 0.10 24.33
C SER A 168 -4.74 -0.14 22.91
N SER A 169 -3.43 -0.19 22.71
CA SER A 169 -2.81 -0.45 21.41
C SER A 169 -2.45 -1.91 21.23
N GLY A 170 -2.71 -2.46 20.04
CA GLY A 170 -2.14 -3.73 19.61
C GLY A 170 -0.66 -3.57 19.32
N SER A 171 0.16 -4.47 19.86
CA SER A 171 1.62 -4.45 19.66
C SER A 171 2.07 -5.16 18.38
N GLY A 172 1.14 -5.62 17.54
CA GLY A 172 1.47 -6.19 16.24
C GLY A 172 2.18 -5.12 15.41
N ILE A 173 3.21 -5.53 14.68
CA ILE A 173 3.90 -4.64 13.74
C ILE A 173 4.08 -5.42 12.46
N TYR A 174 3.53 -4.89 11.38
CA TYR A 174 3.49 -5.54 10.09
C TYR A 174 3.99 -4.58 9.01
N PRO A 175 4.75 -5.08 8.01
CA PRO A 175 5.31 -4.24 6.97
C PRO A 175 4.24 -3.47 6.20
N TYR A 176 3.09 -4.08 5.89
CA TYR A 176 2.01 -3.40 5.16
C TYR A 176 1.50 -2.12 5.82
N ASN A 177 1.48 -2.03 7.15
CA ASN A 177 1.01 -0.82 7.85
C ASN A 177 1.94 0.36 7.56
N SER A 178 3.25 0.11 7.59
CA SER A 178 4.27 1.12 7.29
C SER A 178 4.30 1.43 5.80
N GLY A 179 4.14 0.42 4.95
CA GLY A 179 4.04 0.59 3.49
C GLY A 179 2.87 1.48 3.10
N LEU A 180 1.66 1.23 3.60
CA LEU A 180 0.47 2.03 3.29
C LEU A 180 0.61 3.49 3.74
N LEU A 181 1.19 3.75 4.92
CA LEU A 181 1.48 5.12 5.35
C LEU A 181 2.45 5.80 4.38
N LEU A 182 3.58 5.16 4.08
CA LEU A 182 4.59 5.70 3.16
C LEU A 182 4.02 5.97 1.77
N GLN A 183 3.23 5.04 1.23
CA GLN A 183 2.57 5.21 -0.06
C GLN A 183 1.61 6.41 -0.04
N GLY A 184 0.77 6.51 0.99
CA GLY A 184 -0.17 7.61 1.15
C GLY A 184 0.51 8.98 1.24
N LEU A 185 1.56 9.07 2.07
CA LEU A 185 2.38 10.28 2.21
C LEU A 185 3.08 10.65 0.91
N ALA A 186 3.65 9.65 0.21
CA ALA A 186 4.27 9.86 -1.10
C ALA A 186 3.25 10.43 -2.09
N ILE A 187 1.99 9.97 -2.10
CA ILE A 187 0.95 10.47 -3.02
C ILE A 187 0.50 11.90 -2.65
N LEU A 188 0.25 12.17 -1.36
CA LEU A 188 -0.39 13.40 -0.89
C LEU A 188 0.34 14.69 -1.26
N LYS A 189 1.66 14.62 -1.52
CA LYS A 189 2.48 15.74 -1.98
C LYS A 189 2.20 17.02 -1.19
N ASN A 190 2.70 17.09 0.04
CA ASN A 190 2.97 18.37 0.68
C ASN A 190 4.48 18.50 0.87
N ASP A 191 5.04 19.62 0.43
CA ASP A 191 6.47 19.93 0.60
C ASP A 191 6.88 19.93 2.09
N ASP A 192 5.92 20.17 2.99
CA ASP A 192 6.10 20.10 4.45
C ASP A 192 5.99 18.66 5.02
N ASP A 193 5.42 17.68 4.30
CA ASP A 193 5.22 16.30 4.79
C ASP A 193 6.36 15.34 4.44
N MET A 194 7.29 15.74 3.56
CA MET A 194 8.57 15.05 3.32
C MET A 194 9.64 15.50 4.33
N ASP A 195 9.20 15.83 5.54
CA ASP A 195 10.01 16.28 6.65
C ASP A 195 10.84 15.13 7.26
N GLN A 196 11.55 15.46 8.35
CA GLN A 196 12.31 14.47 9.11
C GLN A 196 11.43 13.30 9.57
N SER A 197 10.15 13.50 9.86
CA SER A 197 9.25 12.41 10.27
C SER A 197 9.04 11.41 9.14
N TYR A 198 8.84 11.86 7.90
CA TYR A 198 8.79 10.96 6.75
C TYR A 198 10.09 10.17 6.57
N GLN A 199 11.24 10.83 6.71
CA GLN A 199 12.55 10.18 6.61
C GLN A 199 12.72 9.09 7.66
N ASP A 200 12.37 9.42 8.90
CA ASP A 200 12.48 8.51 10.03
C ASP A 200 11.58 7.28 9.85
N ILE A 201 10.35 7.48 9.35
CA ILE A 201 9.42 6.39 9.03
C ILE A 201 9.93 5.54 7.85
N PHE A 202 10.45 6.17 6.80
CA PHE A 202 11.02 5.46 5.66
C PHE A 202 12.16 4.55 6.10
N PHE A 203 13.14 5.10 6.81
CA PHE A 203 14.29 4.31 7.29
C PHE A 203 13.88 3.28 8.34
N GLY A 204 13.00 3.62 9.27
CA GLY A 204 12.44 2.67 10.23
C GLY A 204 11.78 1.48 9.54
N ALA A 205 10.99 1.72 8.50
CA ALA A 205 10.29 0.69 7.77
C ALA A 205 11.21 -0.24 6.96
N VAL A 206 12.17 0.32 6.23
CA VAL A 206 13.05 -0.47 5.34
C VAL A 206 14.22 -1.15 6.08
N THR A 207 14.53 -0.73 7.30
CA THR A 207 15.62 -1.32 8.13
C THR A 207 15.12 -2.14 9.32
N SER A 208 13.80 -2.23 9.52
CA SER A 208 13.17 -2.94 10.64
C SER A 208 13.53 -4.42 10.69
N GLN A 209 14.26 -4.81 11.74
CA GLN A 209 14.59 -6.22 12.00
C GLN A 209 13.38 -7.07 12.39
N THR A 210 12.18 -6.49 12.51
CA THR A 210 10.95 -7.23 12.80
C THR A 210 10.46 -8.03 11.59
N TRP A 211 10.70 -7.55 10.37
CA TRP A 211 10.33 -8.24 9.13
C TRP A 211 11.45 -8.31 8.10
N GLN A 212 12.59 -7.64 8.30
CA GLN A 212 13.74 -7.80 7.43
C GLN A 212 14.61 -8.96 7.91
N GLY A 213 14.89 -9.91 7.03
CA GLY A 213 15.93 -10.90 7.24
C GLY A 213 17.33 -10.26 7.20
N ASN A 214 18.34 -11.00 7.67
CA ASN A 214 19.75 -10.58 7.59
C ASN A 214 20.25 -10.46 6.14
N ASP A 215 19.53 -11.06 5.19
CA ASP A 215 19.73 -10.98 3.75
C ASP A 215 19.01 -9.80 3.11
N GLY A 216 18.33 -8.97 3.92
CA GLY A 216 17.54 -7.82 3.47
C GLY A 216 16.20 -8.20 2.85
N VAL A 217 15.78 -9.47 2.90
CA VAL A 217 14.52 -9.94 2.33
C VAL A 217 13.37 -9.76 3.33
N ILE A 218 12.20 -9.29 2.85
CA ILE A 218 11.00 -9.23 3.67
C ILE A 218 10.55 -10.66 4.01
N SER A 219 10.47 -10.92 5.31
CA SER A 219 10.04 -12.19 5.89
C SER A 219 9.30 -11.91 7.20
N TYR A 220 8.00 -11.72 7.12
CA TYR A 220 7.14 -11.53 8.29
C TYR A 220 6.07 -12.62 8.39
N SER A 221 5.48 -12.83 9.56
CA SER A 221 4.39 -13.80 9.76
C SER A 221 3.24 -13.16 10.51
N ASP A 222 2.02 -13.31 10.01
CA ASP A 222 0.78 -12.79 10.62
C ASP A 222 0.42 -13.48 11.94
N SER A 223 1.05 -14.62 12.23
CA SER A 223 0.85 -15.36 13.47
C SER A 223 2.15 -15.94 14.02
N PRO A 224 2.27 -16.14 15.34
CA PRO A 224 3.41 -16.82 15.93
C PRO A 224 3.58 -18.23 15.34
N GLY A 225 4.68 -18.45 14.63
CA GLY A 225 4.96 -19.71 13.95
C GLY A 225 4.24 -19.91 12.61
N GLY A 226 3.55 -18.88 12.11
CA GLY A 226 3.04 -18.84 10.74
C GLY A 226 4.17 -18.83 9.70
N LYS A 227 3.79 -18.99 8.44
CA LYS A 227 4.74 -19.01 7.33
C LYS A 227 5.24 -17.59 7.06
N PRO A 228 6.55 -17.41 6.83
CA PRO A 228 7.07 -16.12 6.40
C PRO A 228 6.45 -15.73 5.06
N ASN A 229 6.13 -14.45 4.93
CA ASN A 229 5.47 -13.85 3.78
C ASN A 229 6.25 -12.61 3.32
N GLY A 230 6.29 -12.39 2.01
CA GLY A 230 6.57 -11.06 1.45
C GLY A 230 5.37 -10.12 1.60
N ASP A 231 5.56 -8.84 1.30
CA ASP A 231 4.54 -7.80 1.56
C ASP A 231 4.31 -6.87 0.36
N ALA A 232 3.16 -6.96 -0.29
CA ALA A 232 2.86 -6.17 -1.48
C ALA A 232 2.71 -4.67 -1.21
N ALA A 233 2.20 -4.27 -0.04
CA ALA A 233 1.97 -2.86 0.28
C ALA A 233 3.29 -2.10 0.47
N MET A 234 4.28 -2.73 1.12
CA MET A 234 5.63 -2.20 1.21
C MET A 234 6.25 -2.04 -0.19
N ILE A 235 6.11 -3.04 -1.06
CA ILE A 235 6.60 -2.95 -2.44
C ILE A 235 5.93 -1.80 -3.20
N GLN A 236 4.61 -1.67 -3.11
CA GLN A 236 3.86 -0.60 -3.77
C GLN A 236 4.29 0.79 -3.28
N ALA A 237 4.54 0.94 -1.97
CA ALA A 237 5.06 2.18 -1.40
C ALA A 237 6.42 2.55 -1.99
N LEU A 238 7.37 1.61 -2.03
CA LEU A 238 8.70 1.84 -2.58
C LEU A 238 8.68 2.14 -4.08
N LEU A 239 7.78 1.51 -4.83
CA LEU A 239 7.57 1.80 -6.24
C LEU A 239 7.03 3.23 -6.45
N GLU A 240 6.05 3.65 -5.65
CA GLU A 240 5.55 5.03 -5.70
C GLU A 240 6.69 6.02 -5.43
N ILE A 241 7.51 5.77 -4.40
CA ILE A 241 8.68 6.59 -4.07
C ILE A 241 9.67 6.66 -5.24
N CYS A 242 9.90 5.55 -5.94
CA CYS A 242 10.79 5.48 -7.11
C CYS A 242 10.28 6.28 -8.31
N HIS A 243 8.96 6.35 -8.51
CA HIS A 243 8.35 7.07 -9.64
C HIS A 243 8.26 8.58 -9.43
N ARG A 244 8.59 9.06 -8.23
CA ARG A 244 8.46 10.47 -7.85
C ARG A 244 9.74 11.26 -8.08
N ASN A 245 9.67 12.25 -8.97
CA ASN A 245 10.83 13.10 -9.29
C ASN A 245 11.22 14.06 -8.15
N ASP A 246 10.32 14.31 -7.19
CA ASP A 246 10.54 15.17 -6.03
C ASP A 246 11.10 14.44 -4.80
N THR A 247 11.11 13.10 -4.78
CA THR A 247 11.81 12.33 -3.74
C THR A 247 13.32 12.59 -3.77
N PRO A 248 14.00 12.75 -2.63
CA PRO A 248 15.46 12.84 -2.60
C PRO A 248 16.14 11.68 -3.33
N THR A 249 17.17 11.99 -4.13
CA THR A 249 17.83 10.99 -4.99
C THR A 249 18.35 9.79 -4.21
N ASP A 250 18.88 9.99 -3.01
CA ASP A 250 19.41 8.90 -2.19
C ASP A 250 18.33 7.91 -1.73
N GLN A 251 17.13 8.41 -1.39
CA GLN A 251 15.99 7.54 -1.06
C GLN A 251 15.49 6.77 -2.27
N ARG A 252 15.41 7.41 -3.44
CA ARG A 252 15.04 6.71 -4.68
C ARG A 252 16.04 5.62 -5.01
N SER A 253 17.33 5.92 -4.93
CA SER A 253 18.40 4.94 -5.17
C SER A 253 18.29 3.78 -4.19
N PHE A 254 18.16 4.07 -2.89
CA PHE A 254 17.98 3.04 -1.87
C PHE A 254 16.74 2.18 -2.13
N ALA A 255 15.58 2.80 -2.43
CA ALA A 255 14.35 2.08 -2.73
C ALA A 255 14.51 1.18 -3.97
N ARG A 256 15.20 1.64 -5.02
CA ARG A 256 15.50 0.84 -6.22
C ARG A 256 16.38 -0.36 -5.89
N ASP A 257 17.46 -0.15 -5.14
CA ASP A 257 18.39 -1.22 -4.74
C ASP A 257 17.67 -2.25 -3.87
N TYR A 258 16.87 -1.77 -2.90
CA TYR A 258 16.05 -2.61 -2.04
C TYR A 258 15.06 -3.47 -2.85
N LEU A 259 14.34 -2.87 -3.81
CA LEU A 259 13.43 -3.59 -4.70
C LEU A 259 14.20 -4.63 -5.57
N GLY A 260 15.43 -4.31 -5.97
CA GLY A 260 16.33 -5.25 -6.63
C GLY A 260 16.59 -6.49 -5.80
N VAL A 261 16.91 -6.33 -4.51
CA VAL A 261 17.09 -7.44 -3.56
C VAL A 261 15.83 -8.29 -3.44
N GLN A 262 14.66 -7.68 -3.22
CA GLN A 262 13.40 -8.43 -3.10
C GLN A 262 13.09 -9.26 -4.35
N LYS A 263 13.37 -8.69 -5.52
CA LYS A 263 13.06 -9.34 -6.80
C LYS A 263 14.00 -10.50 -7.10
N TYR A 264 15.31 -10.24 -7.19
CA TYR A 264 16.28 -11.22 -7.68
C TYR A 264 16.59 -12.26 -6.61
N ASN A 265 17.07 -11.81 -5.46
CA ASN A 265 17.55 -12.70 -4.42
C ASN A 265 16.42 -13.48 -3.74
N ALA A 266 15.18 -12.98 -3.82
CA ALA A 266 14.05 -13.53 -3.09
C ALA A 266 13.00 -14.16 -4.02
N VAL A 267 12.31 -13.36 -4.82
CA VAL A 267 11.15 -13.85 -5.58
C VAL A 267 11.53 -14.77 -6.74
N LEU A 268 12.56 -14.43 -7.51
CA LEU A 268 12.99 -15.22 -8.67
C LEU A 268 13.84 -16.44 -8.28
N ASP A 269 14.68 -16.30 -7.25
CA ASP A 269 15.64 -17.35 -6.87
C ASP A 269 15.12 -18.30 -5.78
N GLN A 270 14.33 -17.80 -4.81
CA GLN A 270 13.96 -18.56 -3.60
C GLN A 270 12.47 -18.88 -3.50
N ALA A 271 11.61 -17.99 -4.01
CA ALA A 271 10.16 -18.15 -3.87
C ALA A 271 9.55 -19.03 -4.99
N THR A 272 10.26 -19.29 -6.08
CA THR A 272 9.73 -20.04 -7.22
C THR A 272 10.69 -21.10 -7.73
N VAL A 273 10.14 -22.12 -8.38
CA VAL A 273 10.93 -23.06 -9.18
C VAL A 273 10.97 -22.53 -10.60
N SER A 274 12.16 -22.41 -11.18
CA SER A 274 12.33 -21.89 -12.54
C SER A 274 11.38 -22.57 -13.53
N GLY A 275 10.59 -21.74 -14.23
CA GLY A 275 9.61 -22.19 -15.23
C GLY A 275 8.28 -22.72 -14.68
N SER A 276 8.08 -22.81 -13.37
CA SER A 276 6.81 -23.32 -12.81
C SER A 276 5.66 -22.30 -12.91
N GLY A 277 5.98 -21.01 -12.87
CA GLY A 277 4.98 -19.94 -12.75
C GLY A 277 4.23 -19.96 -11.41
N ILE A 278 4.73 -20.69 -10.42
CA ILE A 278 4.19 -20.78 -9.07
C ILE A 278 5.16 -20.10 -8.11
N TYR A 279 4.70 -19.04 -7.47
CA TYR A 279 5.44 -18.32 -6.43
C TYR A 279 4.93 -18.71 -5.04
N GLY A 280 5.84 -18.94 -4.11
CA GLY A 280 5.58 -19.20 -2.70
C GLY A 280 5.39 -17.91 -1.92
N SER A 281 4.68 -17.99 -0.79
CA SER A 281 4.45 -16.82 0.07
C SER A 281 5.75 -16.36 0.73
N SER A 282 6.61 -17.32 1.10
CA SER A 282 7.95 -17.06 1.64
C SER A 282 8.93 -16.69 0.53
N TRP A 283 9.51 -15.50 0.66
CA TRP A 283 10.56 -15.01 -0.23
C TRP A 283 11.96 -15.44 0.19
N THR A 284 12.12 -16.01 1.39
CA THR A 284 13.35 -16.63 1.87
C THR A 284 13.42 -18.13 1.55
N GLY A 285 12.40 -18.66 0.86
CA GLY A 285 12.27 -20.07 0.53
C GLY A 285 11.76 -20.96 1.68
N PRO A 286 11.46 -22.24 1.39
CA PRO A 286 11.59 -22.88 0.07
C PRO A 286 10.51 -22.42 -0.93
N PRO A 287 10.71 -22.67 -2.24
CA PRO A 287 9.74 -22.31 -3.27
C PRO A 287 8.35 -22.89 -3.05
N GLY A 288 7.34 -22.17 -3.52
CA GLY A 288 5.96 -22.67 -3.56
C GLY A 288 5.82 -23.86 -4.52
N THR A 289 5.17 -24.93 -4.06
CA THR A 289 4.86 -26.11 -4.89
C THR A 289 3.40 -26.19 -5.31
N THR A 290 2.54 -25.37 -4.71
CA THR A 290 1.10 -25.30 -4.97
C THR A 290 0.70 -23.86 -5.22
N PHE A 291 -0.28 -23.64 -6.09
CA PHE A 291 -0.84 -22.32 -6.33
C PHE A 291 -1.48 -21.77 -5.05
N ASP A 292 -1.04 -20.59 -4.65
CA ASP A 292 -1.66 -19.77 -3.61
C ASP A 292 -1.86 -18.36 -4.18
N ALA A 293 -3.11 -17.87 -4.13
CA ALA A 293 -3.49 -16.62 -4.78
C ALA A 293 -2.80 -15.41 -4.14
N ASN A 294 -2.64 -15.41 -2.81
CA ASN A 294 -1.98 -14.31 -2.09
C ASN A 294 -0.48 -14.28 -2.38
N ALA A 295 0.17 -15.45 -2.40
CA ALA A 295 1.56 -15.57 -2.80
C ALA A 295 1.79 -15.11 -4.24
N GLN A 296 0.89 -15.48 -5.17
CA GLN A 296 0.97 -15.00 -6.55
C GLN A 296 0.81 -13.49 -6.61
N TYR A 297 -0.17 -12.92 -5.88
CA TYR A 297 -0.40 -11.48 -5.84
C TYR A 297 0.82 -10.72 -5.30
N ASN A 298 1.39 -11.17 -4.18
CA ASN A 298 2.58 -10.56 -3.59
C ASN A 298 3.77 -10.63 -4.55
N ALA A 299 4.04 -11.78 -5.16
CA ALA A 299 5.11 -11.90 -6.15
C ALA A 299 4.85 -11.02 -7.39
N LEU A 300 3.59 -10.93 -7.84
CA LEU A 300 3.23 -10.11 -8.99
C LEU A 300 3.46 -8.62 -8.73
N SER A 301 3.22 -8.13 -7.50
CA SER A 301 3.44 -6.72 -7.15
C SER A 301 4.88 -6.26 -7.43
N ILE A 302 5.88 -7.07 -7.07
CA ILE A 302 7.29 -6.76 -7.32
C ILE A 302 7.68 -7.00 -8.79
N LEU A 303 7.16 -8.06 -9.41
CA LEU A 303 7.49 -8.37 -10.81
C LEU A 303 6.96 -7.32 -11.78
N ILE A 304 5.73 -6.81 -11.55
CA ILE A 304 5.15 -5.69 -12.31
C ILE A 304 5.96 -4.42 -12.05
N GLY A 305 6.22 -4.09 -10.78
CA GLY A 305 6.98 -2.90 -10.42
C GLY A 305 8.36 -2.86 -11.06
N ALA A 306 9.02 -4.01 -11.16
CA ALA A 306 10.34 -4.11 -11.75
C ALA A 306 10.37 -3.89 -13.26
N ILE A 307 9.24 -3.95 -13.97
CA ILE A 307 9.14 -3.53 -15.37
C ILE A 307 9.44 -2.02 -15.45
N SER A 308 8.79 -1.23 -14.58
CA SER A 308 8.94 0.22 -14.53
C SER A 308 10.34 0.70 -14.17
N LEU A 309 11.14 -0.14 -13.50
CA LEU A 309 12.50 0.22 -13.07
C LEU A 309 13.55 0.09 -14.18
N THR A 310 13.23 -0.52 -15.33
CA THR A 310 14.23 -0.83 -16.38
C THR A 310 14.52 0.30 -17.37
N ASP A 311 13.75 1.38 -17.35
CA ASP A 311 13.78 2.40 -18.40
C ASP A 311 14.74 3.58 -18.13
N GLU A 312 15.48 3.58 -17.01
CA GLU A 312 16.45 4.66 -16.72
C GLU A 312 17.80 4.38 -17.39
N PRO A 313 18.34 5.31 -18.20
CA PRO A 313 19.66 5.15 -18.78
C PRO A 313 20.69 5.03 -17.66
N LYS A 314 21.44 3.91 -17.64
CA LYS A 314 22.61 3.74 -16.76
C LYS A 314 23.51 4.96 -16.94
N SER A 315 23.48 5.86 -15.96
CA SER A 315 24.46 6.94 -15.84
C SER A 315 25.82 6.27 -15.73
N THR A 316 26.55 6.23 -16.84
CA THR A 316 27.88 5.65 -16.88
C THR A 316 28.75 6.50 -15.98
N PRO A 317 29.37 5.96 -14.91
CA PRO A 317 30.25 6.74 -14.06
C PRO A 317 31.41 7.24 -14.91
N THR A 318 31.41 8.53 -15.23
CA THR A 318 32.56 9.17 -15.87
C THR A 318 33.63 9.26 -14.81
N ILE A 319 34.55 8.30 -14.80
CA ILE A 319 35.78 8.38 -14.01
C ILE A 319 36.58 9.54 -14.59
N GLN A 320 36.50 10.71 -13.96
CA GLN A 320 37.45 11.79 -14.20
C GLN A 320 38.80 11.37 -13.61
N VAL A 321 39.64 10.78 -14.45
CA VAL A 321 41.07 10.59 -14.16
C VAL A 321 41.71 11.98 -14.08
N THR A 322 41.81 12.51 -12.86
CA THR A 322 42.49 13.78 -12.60
C THR A 322 43.98 13.54 -12.42
N GLY A 323 44.74 14.01 -13.41
CA GLY A 323 46.03 14.69 -13.26
C GLY A 323 47.09 14.09 -12.33
N THR A 324 48.14 13.56 -12.95
CA THR A 324 49.48 13.33 -12.41
C THR A 324 50.00 14.51 -11.56
N PRO A 325 50.47 14.29 -10.32
CA PRO A 325 51.31 15.25 -9.63
C PRO A 325 52.80 14.91 -9.79
N THR A 326 53.53 15.93 -10.19
CA THR A 326 54.98 16.03 -10.36
C THR A 326 55.74 15.77 -9.06
N ILE A 327 56.88 15.08 -9.20
CA ILE A 327 57.87 14.77 -8.17
C ILE A 327 58.52 16.07 -7.66
N SER A 328 58.47 16.30 -6.34
CA SER A 328 59.48 17.11 -5.64
C SER A 328 59.82 16.52 -4.28
N SER A 329 61.10 16.70 -3.97
CA SER A 329 61.95 15.94 -3.06
C SER A 329 61.95 16.41 -1.61
N ALA A 330 62.19 15.44 -0.72
CA ALA A 330 62.94 15.49 0.55
C ALA A 330 62.40 16.31 1.74
N GLN A 331 62.10 15.61 2.84
CA GLN A 331 62.84 15.78 4.10
C GLN A 331 62.59 14.64 5.10
N GLU A 332 63.67 14.17 5.70
CA GLU A 332 63.76 13.18 6.78
C GLU A 332 63.19 13.70 8.11
N SER A 333 62.59 12.82 8.90
CA SER A 333 62.86 12.77 10.35
C SER A 333 62.49 11.41 10.93
N SER A 334 63.49 10.79 11.54
CA SER A 334 63.50 9.52 12.26
C SER A 334 62.80 9.55 13.62
N SER A 335 62.18 8.44 14.03
CA SER A 335 62.34 7.92 15.39
C SER A 335 62.00 6.43 15.47
N ASN A 336 62.99 5.64 15.89
CA ASN A 336 62.86 4.24 16.29
C ASN A 336 62.01 4.11 17.56
N ASN A 337 61.30 2.98 17.71
CA ASN A 337 61.21 2.25 18.97
C ASN A 337 60.77 0.79 18.72
N ASP A 338 61.66 -0.11 19.12
CA ASP A 338 61.49 -1.56 19.19
C ASP A 338 60.61 -2.00 20.38
N ALA A 339 60.09 -3.23 20.23
CA ALA A 339 59.78 -4.22 21.28
C ALA A 339 58.57 -4.01 22.22
N VAL A 340 57.61 -4.94 22.17
CA VAL A 340 57.37 -5.99 23.21
C VAL A 340 56.47 -7.09 22.63
N ILE A 341 57.03 -8.29 22.51
CA ILE A 341 56.32 -9.57 22.38
C ILE A 341 56.04 -10.08 23.80
N GLY A 342 54.80 -10.46 24.12
CA GLY A 342 54.50 -11.08 25.41
C GLY A 342 53.03 -11.43 25.68
N GLY A 343 52.58 -12.56 25.15
CA GLY A 343 51.69 -13.52 25.83
C GLY A 343 50.20 -13.18 26.05
N THR A 344 49.30 -13.96 25.46
CA THR A 344 47.99 -14.33 26.06
C THR A 344 47.38 -15.54 25.32
N VAL A 345 47.90 -16.73 25.58
CA VAL A 345 47.19 -18.00 25.34
C VAL A 345 46.60 -18.43 26.69
N GLY A 346 45.35 -18.05 26.96
CA GLY A 346 44.69 -18.42 28.23
C GLY A 346 43.27 -17.88 28.43
N GLY A 347 42.86 -16.83 27.71
CA GLY A 347 41.53 -16.22 27.90
C GLY A 347 40.36 -16.95 27.23
N GLY A 348 40.61 -17.76 26.19
CA GLY A 348 39.55 -18.36 25.38
C GLY A 348 38.71 -19.40 26.11
N VAL A 349 39.32 -20.20 26.99
CA VAL A 349 38.60 -21.30 27.66
C VAL A 349 37.63 -20.78 28.72
N VAL A 350 37.97 -19.69 29.40
CA VAL A 350 37.12 -19.08 30.44
C VAL A 350 35.88 -18.42 29.83
N LEU A 351 36.04 -17.74 28.69
CA LEU A 351 34.92 -17.12 27.97
C LEU A 351 33.92 -18.16 27.47
N VAL A 352 34.40 -19.28 26.90
CA VAL A 352 33.54 -20.36 26.41
C VAL A 352 32.76 -21.00 27.55
N LEU A 353 33.41 -21.30 28.69
CA LEU A 353 32.73 -21.88 29.85
C LEU A 353 31.69 -20.93 30.46
N ALA A 354 31.96 -19.62 30.50
CA ALA A 354 31.01 -18.61 30.97
C ALA A 354 29.77 -18.52 30.05
N THR A 355 29.96 -18.56 28.73
CA THR A 355 28.82 -18.56 27.78
C THR A 355 27.96 -19.81 27.89
N VAL A 356 28.57 -20.99 28.03
CA VAL A 356 27.81 -22.25 28.18
C VAL A 356 27.02 -22.26 29.50
N ALA A 357 27.63 -21.80 30.60
CA ALA A 357 26.94 -21.68 31.88
C ALA A 357 25.75 -20.69 31.81
N GLY A 358 25.92 -19.55 31.13
CA GLY A 358 24.86 -18.57 30.91
C GLY A 358 23.67 -19.14 30.14
N VAL A 359 23.93 -19.86 29.04
CA VAL A 359 22.89 -20.48 28.20
C VAL A 359 22.11 -21.55 28.98
N VAL A 360 22.80 -22.38 29.78
CA VAL A 360 22.15 -23.40 30.62
C VAL A 360 21.28 -22.77 31.71
N PHE A 361 21.74 -21.66 32.32
CA PHE A 361 21.00 -20.96 33.36
C PHE A 361 19.70 -20.32 32.81
N VAL A 362 19.76 -19.68 31.63
CA VAL A 362 18.58 -19.09 30.97
C VAL A 362 17.57 -20.18 30.56
N ARG A 363 18.05 -21.32 30.02
CA ARG A 363 17.18 -22.45 29.67
C ARG A 363 16.49 -23.08 30.88
N ARG A 364 17.13 -23.08 32.06
CA ARG A 364 16.52 -23.58 33.30
C ARG A 364 15.48 -22.63 33.87
N ARG A 365 15.65 -21.31 33.73
CA ARG A 365 14.64 -20.32 34.17
C ARG A 365 13.36 -20.34 33.33
N LYS A 366 13.47 -20.55 32.01
CA LYS A 366 12.28 -20.60 31.12
C LYS A 366 11.37 -21.82 31.35
N LYS A 367 11.83 -22.85 32.08
CA LYS A 367 11.01 -24.03 32.41
C LYS A 367 10.13 -23.88 33.66
N LYS A 368 10.13 -22.73 34.34
CA LYS A 368 9.35 -22.50 35.57
C LYS A 368 8.32 -21.37 35.48
N ALA A 369 8.02 -20.84 34.29
CA ALA A 369 6.90 -19.93 34.15
C ALA A 369 5.57 -20.72 34.20
N PRO A 370 4.66 -20.44 35.14
CA PRO A 370 3.35 -21.08 35.18
C PRO A 370 2.58 -20.73 33.91
N ARG A 371 1.95 -21.74 33.30
CA ARG A 371 1.08 -21.59 32.13
C ARG A 371 -0.09 -20.68 32.49
N TYR A 372 -0.03 -19.42 32.06
CA TYR A 372 -1.21 -18.58 31.98
C TYR A 372 -2.06 -19.09 30.81
N ARG A 373 -3.24 -19.60 31.14
CA ARG A 373 -4.22 -20.13 30.20
C ARG A 373 -4.90 -18.92 29.54
N GLN A 374 -4.42 -18.51 28.37
CA GLN A 374 -5.14 -17.55 27.53
C GLN A 374 -6.48 -18.17 27.10
N PRO A 375 -7.60 -17.43 27.17
CA PRO A 375 -8.85 -17.82 26.51
C PRO A 375 -8.60 -17.88 24.99
N GLY A 376 -9.11 -18.94 24.35
CA GLY A 376 -8.82 -19.27 22.95
C GLY A 376 -9.22 -18.17 21.97
N ASN A 377 -8.34 -17.93 21.01
CA ASN A 377 -8.51 -16.95 19.94
C ASN A 377 -9.55 -17.44 18.94
N HIS A 378 -10.58 -16.62 18.74
CA HIS A 378 -11.59 -16.76 17.68
C HIS A 378 -11.08 -16.25 16.30
N ILE A 379 -9.78 -15.91 16.21
CA ILE A 379 -9.12 -15.17 15.12
C ILE A 379 -8.84 -16.06 13.88
N ASP A 380 -8.64 -17.37 14.07
CA ASP A 380 -8.32 -18.28 12.95
C ASP A 380 -9.53 -18.71 12.11
N ALA A 381 -10.76 -18.42 12.55
CA ALA A 381 -11.98 -18.85 11.86
C ALA A 381 -12.38 -17.90 10.71
N LEU A 382 -12.19 -16.59 10.87
CA LEU A 382 -12.67 -15.59 9.89
C LEU A 382 -11.74 -15.42 8.68
N ALA A 383 -10.41 -15.54 8.87
CA ALA A 383 -9.46 -15.56 7.76
C ALA A 383 -9.61 -16.82 6.88
N ARG A 384 -10.19 -17.89 7.44
CA ARG A 384 -10.50 -19.14 6.72
C ARG A 384 -11.90 -19.13 6.10
N GLU A 385 -12.88 -18.47 6.70
CA GLU A 385 -14.23 -18.31 6.13
C GLU A 385 -14.25 -17.48 4.83
N MET A 386 -13.32 -16.54 4.65
CA MET A 386 -13.16 -15.81 3.39
C MET A 386 -12.56 -16.67 2.25
N SER A 387 -11.99 -17.85 2.58
CA SER A 387 -11.34 -18.75 1.61
C SER A 387 -12.18 -19.99 1.26
N GLU A 388 -13.12 -20.40 2.11
CA GLU A 388 -13.94 -21.61 1.91
C GLU A 388 -15.44 -21.35 2.15
N SER A 389 -16.13 -20.57 1.30
CA SER A 389 -17.60 -20.73 1.16
C SER A 389 -18.15 -20.15 -0.16
N TYR A 390 -18.37 -21.03 -1.14
CA TYR A 390 -19.37 -20.79 -2.19
C TYR A 390 -20.21 -22.05 -2.40
N ILE A 391 -21.34 -22.11 -1.69
CA ILE A 391 -22.51 -22.90 -2.11
C ILE A 391 -23.69 -21.93 -2.09
N PRO A 392 -24.34 -21.63 -3.23
CA PRO A 392 -25.40 -20.64 -3.28
C PRO A 392 -26.67 -21.20 -2.68
N SER A 393 -27.05 -20.71 -1.49
CA SER A 393 -28.40 -20.89 -0.95
C SER A 393 -29.29 -19.73 -1.38
N ARG A 394 -30.34 -20.09 -2.10
CA ARG A 394 -31.34 -19.22 -2.72
C ARG A 394 -32.22 -18.60 -1.62
N GLY A 395 -32.04 -17.31 -1.32
CA GLY A 395 -32.77 -16.61 -0.25
C GLY A 395 -33.30 -15.24 -0.64
N ARG A 396 -34.57 -15.22 -1.05
CA ARG A 396 -35.61 -14.17 -0.92
C ARG A 396 -35.17 -12.71 -0.67
N ALA A 397 -35.41 -11.86 -1.67
CA ALA A 397 -35.30 -10.40 -1.59
C ALA A 397 -36.22 -9.80 -0.51
N SER A 398 -35.65 -8.98 0.37
CA SER A 398 -36.38 -8.07 1.26
C SER A 398 -36.18 -6.66 0.74
N SER A 399 -37.27 -6.01 0.35
CA SER A 399 -37.34 -4.63 -0.09
C SER A 399 -37.24 -3.69 1.12
N PHE A 400 -36.25 -2.81 1.14
CA PHE A 400 -36.20 -1.69 2.07
C PHE A 400 -36.03 -0.34 1.36
N VAL A 401 -36.67 0.63 1.98
CA VAL A 401 -37.13 1.94 1.51
C VAL A 401 -35.97 2.94 1.41
N ALA A 402 -35.98 3.75 0.34
CA ALA A 402 -35.02 4.83 0.12
C ALA A 402 -35.21 6.00 1.12
N PRO A 403 -34.15 6.70 1.55
CA PRO A 403 -34.28 7.87 2.42
C PRO A 403 -34.77 9.09 1.65
N ILE A 404 -35.73 9.80 2.26
CA ILE A 404 -36.31 11.06 1.81
C ILE A 404 -35.30 12.20 2.04
N ARG A 405 -35.09 13.04 1.02
CA ARG A 405 -34.34 14.30 1.10
C ARG A 405 -35.06 15.31 2.01
N PRO A 406 -34.36 16.03 2.91
CA PRO A 406 -34.88 17.25 3.51
C PRO A 406 -34.59 18.44 2.58
N SER A 407 -35.64 19.17 2.19
CA SER A 407 -35.54 20.53 1.68
C SER A 407 -35.93 21.49 2.81
N ASP A 408 -34.98 22.28 3.26
CA ASP A 408 -35.22 23.47 4.07
C ASP A 408 -35.20 24.71 3.17
N ALA A 409 -36.28 25.50 3.21
CA ALA A 409 -36.28 26.94 3.03
C ALA A 409 -37.52 27.54 3.73
N PRO A 410 -37.47 28.80 4.22
CA PRO A 410 -38.22 29.21 5.40
C PRO A 410 -39.49 30.04 5.13
N VAL A 411 -40.41 29.92 6.10
CA VAL A 411 -41.31 30.91 6.72
C VAL A 411 -41.68 32.17 5.92
N ASP A 412 -42.99 32.38 5.70
CA ASP A 412 -43.70 33.57 6.21
C ASP A 412 -45.23 33.42 6.20
N THR A 413 -45.84 33.98 7.24
CA THR A 413 -47.26 33.92 7.58
C THR A 413 -47.91 35.29 7.32
N GLU A 414 -49.20 35.25 6.92
CA GLU A 414 -50.25 36.27 7.05
C GLU A 414 -50.51 37.34 5.95
N SER A 415 -51.64 37.09 5.25
CA SER A 415 -52.77 37.98 4.91
C SER A 415 -52.54 39.47 4.56
N ASN A 416 -52.98 39.86 3.34
CA ASN A 416 -54.21 40.65 3.19
C ASN A 416 -54.69 40.80 1.74
N GLN A 417 -56.00 40.93 1.61
CA GLN A 417 -56.77 41.20 0.40
C GLN A 417 -56.34 42.51 -0.29
N SER A 418 -56.27 42.51 -1.63
CA SER A 418 -56.87 43.59 -2.43
C SER A 418 -57.04 43.19 -3.89
N THR A 419 -58.19 43.59 -4.41
CA THR A 419 -58.75 43.49 -5.75
C THR A 419 -57.97 44.25 -6.83
N GLY A 420 -58.00 43.71 -8.06
CA GLY A 420 -58.15 44.53 -9.27
C GLY A 420 -57.14 44.28 -10.40
N GLY A 421 -57.67 44.07 -11.62
CA GLY A 421 -57.03 44.63 -12.82
C GLY A 421 -56.46 43.66 -13.85
N ILE A 422 -57.35 43.18 -14.71
CA ILE A 422 -57.18 42.82 -16.14
C ILE A 422 -55.90 43.39 -16.81
N GLN A 423 -55.10 42.53 -17.46
CA GLN A 423 -54.73 42.71 -18.87
C GLN A 423 -54.18 41.43 -19.52
N SER A 424 -54.76 41.14 -20.69
CA SER A 424 -54.48 40.07 -21.64
C SER A 424 -53.54 40.63 -22.71
N SER A 425 -52.50 39.88 -23.09
CA SER A 425 -51.69 39.96 -24.33
C SER A 425 -50.56 38.93 -24.17
N ASP A 426 -50.01 38.23 -25.14
CA ASP A 426 -50.40 37.79 -26.47
C ASP A 426 -49.38 36.71 -26.81
N VAL A 427 -49.82 35.62 -27.45
CA VAL A 427 -48.95 34.57 -27.98
C VAL A 427 -48.34 35.05 -29.30
N PRO A 428 -47.07 34.73 -29.58
CA PRO A 428 -46.80 34.16 -30.89
C PRO A 428 -45.99 32.86 -30.84
N SER A 429 -46.62 31.85 -31.40
CA SER A 429 -46.01 30.63 -31.93
C SER A 429 -45.02 30.98 -33.05
N GLY A 430 -43.81 30.40 -33.00
CA GLY A 430 -42.74 30.74 -33.93
C GLY A 430 -41.71 29.63 -34.14
N LYS A 431 -42.03 28.74 -35.10
CA LYS A 431 -41.15 28.12 -36.12
C LYS A 431 -39.94 27.26 -35.68
N SER A 432 -40.04 25.98 -36.04
CA SER A 432 -38.93 25.05 -36.29
C SER A 432 -37.87 25.61 -37.24
N PRO A 433 -36.58 25.38 -36.99
CA PRO A 433 -35.54 25.50 -38.01
C PRO A 433 -35.36 24.18 -38.76
N SER A 434 -35.42 24.30 -40.08
CA SER A 434 -35.14 23.26 -41.06
C SER A 434 -33.70 22.75 -40.98
N LEU A 435 -33.56 21.46 -41.31
CA LEU A 435 -32.33 20.75 -41.63
C LEU A 435 -31.47 21.51 -42.64
N VAL A 436 -30.24 21.82 -42.26
CA VAL A 436 -29.17 22.20 -43.19
C VAL A 436 -28.46 20.93 -43.63
N HIS A 437 -28.64 20.62 -44.92
CA HIS A 437 -27.93 19.58 -45.65
C HIS A 437 -26.49 20.06 -45.90
N LEU A 438 -25.52 19.45 -45.21
CA LEU A 438 -24.09 19.65 -45.47
C LEU A 438 -23.58 18.53 -46.37
N GLU A 439 -23.05 18.95 -47.52
CA GLU A 439 -22.37 18.13 -48.52
C GLU A 439 -21.04 17.58 -47.95
N PRO A 440 -20.68 16.31 -48.22
CA PRO A 440 -19.48 15.70 -47.67
C PRO A 440 -18.21 16.15 -48.42
N PRO A 441 -17.09 16.45 -47.74
CA PRO A 441 -15.83 16.67 -48.41
C PRO A 441 -15.19 15.33 -48.86
N THR A 442 -14.70 15.34 -50.09
CA THR A 442 -13.96 14.29 -50.77
C THR A 442 -12.68 13.87 -49.99
N PRO A 443 -12.27 12.59 -50.01
CA PRO A 443 -11.26 12.06 -49.11
C PRO A 443 -9.84 12.53 -49.48
N ALA A 444 -9.11 13.05 -48.49
CA ALA A 444 -7.67 13.24 -48.57
C ALA A 444 -6.95 11.90 -48.37
N GLU A 445 -5.92 11.68 -49.17
CA GLU A 445 -5.07 10.48 -49.22
C GLU A 445 -4.49 10.12 -47.84
N HIS A 446 -4.82 8.93 -47.36
CA HIS A 446 -4.24 8.34 -46.16
C HIS A 446 -2.89 7.70 -46.51
N LEU A 447 -1.80 8.36 -46.12
CA LEU A 447 -0.48 7.74 -45.99
C LEU A 447 -0.57 6.58 -44.99
N SER A 448 -0.52 5.36 -45.52
CA SER A 448 -0.56 4.13 -44.73
C SER A 448 0.83 3.88 -44.12
N LEU A 449 0.99 4.16 -42.83
CA LEU A 449 2.10 3.62 -42.05
C LEU A 449 1.83 2.13 -41.73
N PRO A 450 2.85 1.26 -41.71
CA PRO A 450 2.64 -0.16 -41.52
C PRO A 450 2.08 -0.42 -40.12
N GLN A 451 0.87 -0.95 -40.09
CA GLN A 451 0.22 -1.49 -38.90
C GLN A 451 1.03 -2.70 -38.44
N ARG A 452 1.91 -2.47 -37.46
CA ARG A 452 2.73 -3.51 -36.84
C ARG A 452 1.78 -4.50 -36.18
N ALA A 453 1.78 -5.74 -36.65
CA ALA A 453 1.01 -6.81 -36.05
C ALA A 453 1.40 -6.93 -34.57
N HIS A 454 0.47 -6.57 -33.69
CA HIS A 454 0.61 -6.77 -32.25
C HIS A 454 0.52 -8.27 -32.00
N SER A 455 1.66 -8.90 -31.73
CA SER A 455 1.71 -10.28 -31.26
C SER A 455 1.26 -10.31 -29.80
N ASP A 456 0.13 -10.96 -29.53
CA ASP A 456 -0.35 -11.22 -28.18
C ASP A 456 0.67 -12.07 -27.41
N LEU A 457 1.48 -11.43 -26.58
CA LEU A 457 2.38 -12.12 -25.68
C LEU A 457 1.58 -12.71 -24.49
N SER A 458 1.83 -13.98 -24.19
CA SER A 458 1.33 -14.64 -22.99
C SER A 458 2.12 -14.21 -21.74
N THR A 459 1.52 -14.31 -20.54
CA THR A 459 2.19 -13.98 -19.28
C THR A 459 3.50 -14.76 -19.09
N ALA A 460 3.54 -16.03 -19.50
CA ALA A 460 4.75 -16.84 -19.47
C ALA A 460 5.84 -16.32 -20.43
N GLN A 461 5.45 -15.92 -21.64
CA GLN A 461 6.38 -15.31 -22.61
C GLN A 461 6.88 -13.94 -22.14
N LEU A 462 6.08 -13.21 -21.36
CA LEU A 462 6.53 -11.98 -20.76
C LEU A 462 7.51 -12.23 -19.61
N VAL A 463 7.21 -13.15 -18.69
CA VAL A 463 8.16 -13.53 -17.63
C VAL A 463 9.48 -13.99 -18.27
N HIS A 464 9.40 -14.69 -19.40
CA HIS A 464 10.56 -15.06 -20.21
C HIS A 464 11.28 -13.84 -20.84
N LEU A 465 10.56 -12.90 -21.46
CA LEU A 465 11.14 -11.67 -22.01
C LEU A 465 11.77 -10.79 -20.93
N LEU A 466 11.14 -10.71 -19.76
CA LEU A 466 11.68 -10.01 -18.59
C LEU A 466 12.96 -10.71 -18.15
N ASN A 467 12.95 -12.02 -17.94
CA ASN A 467 14.18 -12.77 -17.62
C ASN A 467 15.28 -12.60 -18.68
N GLN A 468 14.95 -12.58 -19.97
CA GLN A 468 15.91 -12.38 -21.06
C GLN A 468 16.49 -10.97 -21.12
N ARG A 469 15.68 -9.93 -20.88
CA ARG A 469 16.16 -8.53 -20.87
C ARG A 469 16.96 -8.19 -19.61
N LEU A 470 16.71 -8.91 -18.53
CA LEU A 470 17.30 -8.66 -17.22
C LEU A 470 18.55 -9.49 -16.94
N ASN A 471 18.78 -10.57 -17.69
CA ASN A 471 20.06 -11.28 -17.74
C ASN A 471 20.76 -11.00 -19.09
N PRO A 472 21.41 -9.84 -19.27
CA PRO A 472 22.47 -9.78 -20.27
C PRO A 472 23.49 -10.84 -19.86
N ALA A 473 23.91 -11.68 -20.81
CA ALA A 473 24.59 -12.94 -20.58
C ALA A 473 25.99 -12.85 -19.92
N ASP A 474 26.33 -11.81 -19.16
CA ASP A 474 27.66 -11.60 -18.57
C ASP A 474 27.72 -10.82 -17.23
N ASP A 475 26.63 -10.39 -16.60
CA ASP A 475 26.73 -9.70 -15.30
C ASP A 475 26.44 -10.67 -14.14
N THR A 476 27.48 -11.32 -13.61
CA THR A 476 27.42 -11.98 -12.31
C THR A 476 27.13 -10.95 -11.19
N PRO A 477 26.30 -11.28 -10.18
CA PRO A 477 26.06 -10.40 -9.04
C PRO A 477 27.38 -10.00 -8.34
N PRO A 478 27.49 -8.79 -7.77
CA PRO A 478 28.67 -8.41 -6.99
C PRO A 478 28.85 -9.39 -5.82
N GLU A 479 30.06 -9.94 -5.67
CA GLU A 479 30.43 -10.73 -4.51
C GLU A 479 30.38 -9.83 -3.26
N TYR A 480 29.44 -10.12 -2.36
CA TYR A 480 29.42 -9.51 -1.04
C TYR A 480 30.50 -10.18 -0.18
N HIS A 481 31.58 -9.45 0.11
CA HIS A 481 32.57 -9.89 1.08
C HIS A 481 31.94 -9.94 2.47
N GLN A 482 31.87 -11.12 3.06
CA GLN A 482 31.56 -11.30 4.48
C GLN A 482 32.71 -10.69 5.29
N ASN A 483 32.42 -9.67 6.09
CA ASN A 483 33.30 -9.15 7.13
C ASN A 483 32.89 -9.69 8.51
#